data_AF-A0A8W8MRD4-F1
#
_entry.id   AF-A0A8W8MRD4-F1
#
_cell.length_a   1.000
_cell.length_b   1.000
_cell.length_c   1.000
_cell.angle_alpha   90.00
_cell.angle_beta   90.00
_cell.angle_gamma   90.00
#
_symmetry.space_group_name_H-M   'P 1'
#
loop_
_entity.id
_entity.type
_entity.pdbx_description
1 polymer ?
#
loop_
_entity_poly.entity_id
_entity_poly.type
_entity_poly.pdbx_seq_one_letter_code
_entity_poly.pdbx_strand_id
1 'polypeptide(L)'
;KNYVQARYHLVHSQDGKNCALMLVECHVQKGFPNEVDLFIAQAVLQFLCLRNKDTAQVAFVKYTENHPDVQSGPPYVHPLLNFLWFLLLAVEGGRVAVFSILCEKYQTSINRDPSYREYLDQIGQLFFGLPPPPKQSQGFLGNLLQSIMGGDEDEESMQQSRSSGGPTPGPAPQSSAPTPTPAPVELD
;
A
#
# COMPACT_ATOMS: atom_id res chain seq x y z
N LYS A 1 -2.05 -26.97 2.38
CA LYS A 1 -1.09 -25.90 2.77
C LYS A 1 -1.79 -24.54 2.71
N ASN A 2 -1.80 -23.76 3.80
CA ASN A 2 -2.43 -22.44 3.87
C ASN A 2 -1.40 -21.34 3.58
N TYR A 3 -1.18 -21.06 2.29
CA TYR A 3 -0.16 -20.11 1.83
C TYR A 3 -0.47 -18.65 2.18
N VAL A 4 -1.75 -18.28 2.32
CA VAL A 4 -2.13 -16.90 2.64
C VAL A 4 -1.68 -16.54 4.06
N GLN A 5 -1.96 -17.42 5.03
CA GLN A 5 -1.52 -17.25 6.41
C GLN A 5 0.01 -17.36 6.53
N ALA A 6 0.62 -18.32 5.85
CA ALA A 6 2.08 -18.46 5.82
C ALA A 6 2.76 -17.21 5.26
N ARG A 7 2.22 -16.62 4.18
CA ARG A 7 2.73 -15.38 3.60
C ARG A 7 2.60 -14.20 4.57
N TYR A 8 1.46 -14.05 5.25
CA TYR A 8 1.29 -13.01 6.24
C TYR A 8 2.37 -13.10 7.33
N HIS A 9 2.58 -14.29 7.91
CA HIS A 9 3.61 -14.47 8.94
C HIS A 9 5.03 -14.30 8.40
N LEU A 10 5.31 -14.70 7.16
CA LEU A 10 6.66 -14.59 6.57
C LEU A 10 7.02 -13.17 6.16
N VAL A 11 6.04 -12.34 5.79
CA VAL A 11 6.31 -10.92 5.49
C VAL A 11 6.66 -10.15 6.77
N HIS A 12 6.17 -10.59 7.92
CA HIS A 12 6.54 -10.03 9.23
C HIS A 12 7.75 -10.72 9.86
N SER A 13 8.24 -11.81 9.26
CA SER A 13 9.47 -12.45 9.71
C SER A 13 10.69 -11.78 9.08
N GLN A 14 11.87 -12.01 9.68
CA GLN A 14 13.15 -11.60 9.09
C GLN A 14 13.75 -12.71 8.21
N ASP A 15 12.92 -13.64 7.73
CA ASP A 15 13.37 -14.84 7.03
C ASP A 15 13.08 -14.77 5.52
N GLY A 16 13.89 -13.97 4.83
CA GLY A 16 13.76 -13.76 3.40
C GLY A 16 13.98 -15.03 2.59
N LYS A 17 14.83 -15.94 3.08
CA LYS A 17 15.13 -17.21 2.41
C LYS A 17 13.91 -18.13 2.41
N ASN A 18 13.31 -18.38 3.58
CA ASN A 18 12.13 -19.24 3.66
C ASN A 18 10.91 -18.58 3.01
N CYS A 19 10.80 -17.25 3.08
CA CYS A 19 9.82 -16.51 2.29
C CYS A 19 9.96 -16.81 0.79
N ALA A 20 11.16 -16.66 0.23
CA ALA A 20 11.43 -16.93 -1.17
C ALA A 20 11.11 -18.38 -1.57
N LEU A 21 11.56 -19.37 -0.80
CA LEU A 21 11.31 -20.79 -1.09
C LEU A 21 9.82 -21.13 -1.03
N MET A 22 9.08 -20.54 -0.08
CA MET A 22 7.63 -20.70 -0.02
C MET A 22 6.95 -20.06 -1.23
N LEU A 23 7.40 -18.88 -1.70
CA LEU A 23 6.85 -18.23 -2.89
C LEU A 23 7.11 -19.06 -4.16
N VAL A 24 8.31 -19.64 -4.29
CA VAL A 24 8.64 -20.59 -5.38
C VAL A 24 7.67 -21.77 -5.34
N GLU A 25 7.50 -22.40 -4.18
CA GLU A 25 6.57 -23.53 -4.03
C GLU A 25 5.13 -23.12 -4.38
N CYS A 26 4.70 -21.93 -3.96
CA CYS A 26 3.36 -21.43 -4.20
C CYS A 26 3.10 -21.20 -5.69
N HIS A 27 4.02 -20.55 -6.39
CA HIS A 27 3.91 -20.30 -7.84
C HIS A 27 3.91 -21.62 -8.61
N VAL A 28 4.89 -22.51 -8.37
CA VAL A 28 5.00 -23.78 -9.09
C VAL A 28 3.74 -24.66 -8.91
N GLN A 29 3.09 -24.61 -7.75
CA GLN A 29 1.91 -25.43 -7.49
C GLN A 29 0.59 -24.80 -7.93
N LYS A 30 0.49 -23.47 -7.96
CA LYS A 30 -0.80 -22.76 -8.04
C LYS A 30 -0.81 -21.50 -8.89
N GLY A 31 0.36 -20.95 -9.22
CA GLY A 31 0.50 -19.72 -9.99
C GLY A 31 0.36 -19.94 -11.49
N PHE A 32 0.00 -18.89 -12.22
CA PHE A 32 0.07 -18.92 -13.66
C PHE A 32 1.51 -18.65 -14.14
N PRO A 33 1.95 -19.23 -15.28
CA PRO A 33 3.32 -19.04 -15.78
C PRO A 33 3.71 -17.56 -15.97
N ASN A 34 2.76 -16.72 -16.37
CA ASN A 34 2.99 -15.28 -16.56
C ASN A 34 3.06 -14.48 -15.26
N GLU A 35 2.77 -15.07 -14.09
CA GLU A 35 2.79 -14.38 -12.79
C GLU A 35 4.09 -14.58 -12.01
N VAL A 36 5.05 -15.34 -12.54
CA VAL A 36 6.29 -15.73 -11.83
C VAL A 36 7.04 -14.55 -11.19
N ASP A 37 7.05 -13.39 -11.85
CA ASP A 37 7.71 -12.19 -11.35
C ASP A 37 6.83 -11.38 -10.37
N LEU A 38 5.50 -11.52 -10.42
CA LEU A 38 4.55 -10.84 -9.53
C LEU A 38 4.62 -11.35 -8.08
N PHE A 39 4.87 -12.66 -7.89
CA PHE A 39 4.97 -13.26 -6.56
C PHE A 39 6.08 -12.63 -5.73
N ILE A 40 7.28 -12.50 -6.33
CA ILE A 40 8.42 -11.90 -5.65
C ILE A 40 8.34 -10.38 -5.61
N ALA A 41 7.77 -9.73 -6.64
CA ALA A 41 7.57 -8.29 -6.64
C ALA A 41 6.72 -7.84 -5.45
N GLN A 42 5.60 -8.51 -5.21
CA GLN A 42 4.73 -8.17 -4.09
C GLN A 42 5.46 -8.29 -2.75
N ALA A 43 6.20 -9.38 -2.53
CA ALA A 43 6.94 -9.60 -1.28
C ALA A 43 8.06 -8.57 -1.07
N VAL A 44 8.87 -8.31 -2.10
CA VAL A 44 9.96 -7.32 -2.03
C VAL A 44 9.43 -5.93 -1.70
N LEU A 45 8.37 -5.49 -2.39
CA LEU A 45 7.78 -4.18 -2.14
C LEU A 45 7.19 -4.06 -0.73
N GLN A 46 6.52 -5.11 -0.23
CA GLN A 46 6.00 -5.14 1.14
C GLN A 46 7.11 -5.09 2.19
N PHE A 47 8.20 -5.86 2.02
CA PHE A 47 9.35 -5.79 2.92
C PHE A 47 9.98 -4.40 2.95
N LEU A 48 10.06 -3.73 1.80
CA LEU A 48 10.55 -2.35 1.74
C LEU A 48 9.60 -1.38 2.47
N CYS A 49 8.28 -1.50 2.32
CA CYS A 49 7.33 -0.71 3.11
C CYS A 49 7.50 -0.91 4.62
N LEU A 50 7.95 -2.09 5.06
CA LEU A 50 8.28 -2.40 6.46
C LEU A 50 9.71 -1.96 6.88
N ARG A 51 10.39 -1.14 6.06
CA ARG A 51 11.79 -0.73 6.23
C ARG A 51 12.78 -1.91 6.34
N ASN A 52 12.39 -3.09 5.87
CA ASN A 52 13.17 -4.32 5.99
C ASN A 52 13.91 -4.65 4.67
N LYS A 53 14.85 -3.77 4.30
CA LYS A 53 15.60 -3.89 3.03
C LYS A 53 16.48 -5.16 2.95
N ASP A 54 17.02 -5.61 4.08
CA ASP A 54 17.88 -6.79 4.12
C ASP A 54 17.11 -8.07 3.78
N THR A 55 15.92 -8.22 4.36
CA THR A 55 15.02 -9.34 4.06
C THR A 55 14.52 -9.27 2.62
N ALA A 56 14.20 -8.07 2.11
CA ALA A 56 13.81 -7.87 0.72
C ALA A 56 14.91 -8.33 -0.26
N GLN A 57 16.17 -7.95 0.01
CA GLN A 57 17.32 -8.34 -0.79
C GLN A 57 17.53 -9.86 -0.78
N VAL A 58 17.51 -10.48 0.41
CA VAL A 58 17.67 -11.94 0.55
C VAL A 58 16.54 -12.68 -0.16
N ALA A 59 15.29 -12.25 0.02
CA ALA A 59 14.15 -12.87 -0.62
C ALA A 59 14.24 -12.81 -2.15
N PHE A 60 14.57 -11.63 -2.71
CA PHE A 60 14.73 -11.46 -4.15
C PHE A 60 15.79 -12.41 -4.71
N VAL A 61 16.99 -12.42 -4.13
CA VAL A 61 18.10 -13.27 -4.59
C VAL A 61 17.74 -14.75 -4.48
N LYS A 62 17.20 -15.18 -3.33
CA LYS A 62 16.87 -16.60 -3.14
C LYS A 62 15.72 -17.05 -4.04
N TYR A 63 14.78 -16.17 -4.34
CA TYR A 63 13.70 -16.50 -5.27
C TYR A 63 14.24 -16.71 -6.68
N THR A 64 15.00 -15.73 -7.21
CA THR A 64 15.51 -15.81 -8.58
C THR A 64 16.54 -16.91 -8.79
N GLU A 65 17.30 -17.28 -7.76
CA GLU A 65 18.24 -18.41 -7.80
C GLU A 65 17.55 -19.79 -7.81
N ASN A 66 16.37 -19.91 -7.19
CA ASN A 66 15.73 -21.22 -6.94
C ASN A 66 14.47 -21.45 -7.77
N HIS A 67 13.93 -20.44 -8.44
CA HIS A 67 12.70 -20.59 -9.21
C HIS A 67 12.96 -21.28 -10.56
N PRO A 68 12.30 -22.41 -10.89
CA PRO A 68 12.57 -23.17 -12.11
C PRO A 68 12.28 -22.39 -13.41
N ASP A 69 11.27 -21.52 -13.38
CA ASP A 69 10.89 -20.70 -14.53
C ASP A 69 11.64 -19.36 -14.63
N VAL A 70 12.59 -19.09 -13.73
CA VAL A 70 13.42 -17.88 -13.77
C VAL A 70 14.81 -18.24 -14.28
N GLN A 71 15.15 -17.72 -15.45
CA GLN A 71 16.51 -17.83 -15.98
C GLN A 71 17.48 -16.99 -15.16
N SER A 72 18.74 -17.43 -15.09
CA SER A 72 19.80 -16.69 -14.41
C SER A 72 19.93 -15.27 -14.95
N GLY A 73 20.19 -14.34 -14.04
CA GLY A 73 20.40 -12.93 -14.33
C GLY A 73 21.10 -12.27 -13.13
N PRO A 74 21.14 -10.94 -13.06
CA PRO A 74 20.68 -9.98 -14.07
C PRO A 74 21.62 -9.88 -15.31
N PRO A 75 21.13 -9.41 -16.48
CA PRO A 75 19.75 -9.00 -16.73
C PRO A 75 18.82 -10.21 -16.85
N TYR A 76 17.62 -10.09 -16.30
CA TYR A 76 16.56 -11.08 -16.41
C TYR A 76 15.73 -10.84 -17.67
N VAL A 77 15.09 -11.89 -18.18
CA VAL A 77 14.11 -11.78 -19.29
C VAL A 77 12.87 -11.00 -18.85
N HIS A 78 12.47 -11.12 -17.59
CA HIS A 78 11.31 -10.45 -17.01
C HIS A 78 11.65 -9.00 -16.64
N PRO A 79 11.03 -7.99 -17.29
CA PRO A 79 11.35 -6.59 -17.00
C PRO A 79 11.04 -6.20 -15.55
N LEU A 80 10.01 -6.79 -14.93
CA LEU A 80 9.69 -6.53 -13.53
C LEU A 80 10.80 -7.01 -12.58
N LEU A 81 11.46 -8.14 -12.86
CA LEU A 81 12.60 -8.59 -12.05
C LEU A 81 13.80 -7.64 -12.18
N ASN A 82 14.03 -7.08 -13.37
CA ASN A 82 15.05 -6.05 -13.55
C ASN A 82 14.71 -4.77 -12.78
N PHE A 83 13.44 -4.35 -12.80
CA PHE A 83 12.97 -3.24 -11.99
C PHE A 83 13.25 -3.46 -10.50
N LEU A 84 12.88 -4.62 -9.94
CA LEU A 84 13.13 -4.93 -8.52
C LEU A 84 14.63 -4.94 -8.19
N TRP A 85 15.45 -5.53 -9.06
CA TRP A 85 16.90 -5.54 -8.86
C TRP A 85 17.47 -4.12 -8.81
N PHE A 86 17.11 -3.26 -9.77
CA PHE A 86 17.57 -1.87 -9.76
C PHE A 86 16.96 -1.05 -8.61
N LEU A 87 15.71 -1.33 -8.22
CA LEU A 87 15.05 -0.69 -7.07
C LEU A 87 15.83 -0.98 -5.78
N LEU A 88 16.18 -2.24 -5.54
CA LEU A 88 16.98 -2.64 -4.37
C LEU A 88 18.34 -1.93 -4.36
N LEU A 89 19.02 -1.82 -5.51
CA LEU A 89 20.26 -1.06 -5.66
C LEU A 89 20.08 0.47 -5.45
N ALA A 90 18.92 1.01 -5.78
CA ALA A 90 18.60 2.42 -5.57
C ALA A 90 18.32 2.71 -4.10
N VAL A 91 17.58 1.82 -3.41
CA VAL A 91 17.31 1.87 -1.97
C VAL A 91 18.61 1.78 -1.17
N GLU A 92 19.49 0.83 -1.49
CA GLU A 92 20.76 0.67 -0.78
C GLU A 92 21.65 1.91 -0.92
N GLY A 93 21.68 2.52 -2.10
CA GLY A 93 22.49 3.71 -2.36
C GLY A 93 21.83 5.05 -2.07
N GLY A 94 20.56 5.09 -1.62
CA GLY A 94 19.80 6.33 -1.43
C GLY A 94 19.64 7.18 -2.70
N ARG A 95 19.66 6.56 -3.88
CA ARG A 95 19.71 7.27 -5.17
C ARG A 95 18.32 7.62 -5.70
N VAL A 96 17.71 8.69 -5.18
CA VAL A 96 16.35 9.13 -5.55
C VAL A 96 16.14 9.34 -7.05
N ALA A 97 17.11 9.92 -7.76
CA ALA A 97 17.00 10.14 -9.21
C ALA A 97 16.88 8.81 -9.98
N VAL A 98 17.59 7.78 -9.53
CA VAL A 98 17.49 6.43 -10.12
C VAL A 98 16.11 5.85 -9.83
N PHE A 99 15.62 5.95 -8.60
CA PHE A 99 14.28 5.51 -8.23
C PHE A 99 13.20 6.14 -9.12
N SER A 100 13.19 7.47 -9.29
CA SER A 100 12.21 8.16 -10.13
C SER A 100 12.25 7.69 -11.59
N ILE A 101 13.44 7.54 -12.17
CA ILE A 101 13.62 7.05 -13.55
C ILE A 101 13.11 5.61 -13.68
N LEU A 102 13.39 4.74 -12.70
CA LEU A 102 12.91 3.35 -12.71
C LEU A 102 11.38 3.29 -12.73
N CYS A 103 10.72 4.08 -11.86
CA CYS A 103 9.26 4.14 -11.81
C CYS A 103 8.65 4.62 -13.13
N GLU A 104 9.30 5.55 -13.85
CA GLU A 104 8.87 5.99 -15.19
C GLU A 104 9.09 4.91 -16.26
N LYS A 105 10.29 4.31 -16.33
CA LYS A 105 10.64 3.38 -17.41
C LYS A 105 9.95 2.03 -17.31
N TYR A 106 9.62 1.59 -16.10
CA TYR A 106 8.99 0.29 -15.87
C TYR A 106 7.49 0.37 -15.62
N GLN A 107 6.82 1.48 -15.97
CA GLN A 107 5.37 1.63 -15.77
C GLN A 107 4.57 0.45 -16.31
N THR A 108 4.87 -0.06 -17.51
CA THR A 108 4.15 -1.22 -18.07
C THR A 108 4.24 -2.46 -17.18
N SER A 109 5.39 -2.69 -16.53
CA SER A 109 5.59 -3.81 -15.61
C SER A 109 4.96 -3.55 -14.24
N ILE A 110 5.08 -2.33 -13.72
CA ILE A 110 4.50 -1.91 -12.44
C ILE A 110 2.97 -1.97 -12.50
N ASN A 111 2.37 -1.54 -13.60
CA ASN A 111 0.91 -1.44 -13.76
C ASN A 111 0.21 -2.79 -13.90
N ARG A 112 0.96 -3.90 -13.91
CA ARG A 112 0.39 -5.25 -13.88
C ARG A 112 -0.32 -5.55 -12.55
N ASP A 113 0.10 -4.90 -11.47
CA ASP A 113 -0.59 -4.93 -10.18
C ASP A 113 -0.80 -3.48 -9.69
N PRO A 114 -2.05 -3.00 -9.59
CA PRO A 114 -2.34 -1.64 -9.11
C PRO A 114 -1.76 -1.32 -7.74
N SER A 115 -1.59 -2.31 -6.85
CA SER A 115 -1.07 -2.11 -5.49
C SER A 115 0.40 -1.67 -5.46
N TYR A 116 1.17 -1.94 -6.53
CA TYR A 116 2.59 -1.61 -6.57
C TYR A 116 2.83 -0.11 -6.55
N ARG A 117 1.92 0.70 -7.11
CA ARG A 117 2.05 2.16 -7.04
C ARG A 117 1.98 2.67 -5.60
N GLU A 118 1.04 2.15 -4.82
CA GLU A 118 0.89 2.52 -3.40
C GLU A 118 2.13 2.14 -2.60
N TYR A 119 2.68 0.93 -2.84
CA TYR A 119 3.95 0.53 -2.22
C TYR A 119 5.11 1.45 -2.64
N LEU A 120 5.20 1.79 -3.92
CA LEU A 120 6.28 2.65 -4.43
C LEU A 120 6.17 4.09 -3.88
N ASP A 121 4.97 4.62 -3.71
CA ASP A 121 4.77 5.92 -3.06
C ASP A 121 5.25 5.90 -1.61
N GLN A 122 4.97 4.82 -0.87
CA GLN A 122 5.48 4.63 0.49
C GLN A 122 7.01 4.47 0.51
N ILE A 123 7.57 3.64 -0.37
CA ILE A 123 9.03 3.46 -0.50
C ILE A 123 9.71 4.79 -0.83
N GLY A 124 9.10 5.58 -1.72
CA GLY A 124 9.48 6.95 -2.06
C GLY A 124 9.64 7.84 -0.83
N GLN A 125 8.64 7.82 0.05
CA GLN A 125 8.64 8.57 1.30
C GLN A 125 9.68 8.02 2.29
N LEU A 126 9.71 6.70 2.49
CA LEU A 126 10.51 6.04 3.54
C LEU A 126 12.02 6.10 3.29
N PHE A 127 12.46 5.89 2.05
CA PHE A 127 13.89 5.77 1.71
C PHE A 127 14.45 7.00 0.99
N PHE A 128 13.60 7.82 0.38
CA PHE A 128 14.06 8.95 -0.43
C PHE A 128 13.49 10.31 0.02
N GLY A 129 12.63 10.33 1.05
CA GLY A 129 12.07 11.57 1.59
C GLY A 129 11.15 12.32 0.62
N LEU A 130 10.57 11.61 -0.36
CA LEU A 130 9.60 12.21 -1.27
C LEU A 130 8.34 12.66 -0.50
N PRO A 131 7.67 13.75 -0.92
CA PRO A 131 6.43 14.16 -0.30
C PRO A 131 5.33 13.10 -0.52
N PRO A 132 4.34 13.00 0.39
CA PRO A 132 3.21 12.10 0.20
C PRO A 132 2.44 12.48 -1.07
N PRO A 133 1.91 11.49 -1.82
CA PRO A 133 1.10 11.78 -3.00
C PRO A 133 -0.17 12.57 -2.60
N PRO A 134 -0.73 13.40 -3.51
CA PRO A 134 -2.00 14.07 -3.28
C PRO A 134 -3.06 13.04 -2.88
N LYS A 135 -3.90 13.35 -1.88
CA LYS A 135 -4.95 12.45 -1.36
C LYS A 135 -5.97 12.08 -2.45
N GLN A 136 -5.64 11.15 -3.33
CA GLN A 136 -6.59 10.42 -4.16
C GLN A 136 -6.98 9.18 -3.37
N SER A 137 -8.23 9.19 -2.89
CA SER A 137 -8.96 8.11 -2.21
C SER A 137 -8.07 6.97 -1.66
N GLN A 138 -7.80 6.99 -0.35
CA GLN A 138 -7.38 5.77 0.35
C GLN A 138 -8.41 4.69 0.07
N GLY A 139 -8.10 3.83 -0.90
CA GLY A 139 -8.91 2.66 -1.20
C GLY A 139 -8.73 1.62 -0.10
N PHE A 140 -9.50 0.55 -0.22
CA PHE A 140 -9.52 -0.62 0.68
C PHE A 140 -8.11 -1.17 1.03
N LEU A 141 -7.10 -0.94 0.18
CA LEU A 141 -5.71 -1.39 0.35
C LEU A 141 -4.89 -0.52 1.31
N GLY A 142 -5.23 0.76 1.49
CA GLY A 142 -4.61 1.62 2.51
C GLY A 142 -4.83 1.07 3.92
N ASN A 143 -6.00 0.49 4.17
CA ASN A 143 -6.34 -0.18 5.44
C ASN A 143 -5.61 -1.52 5.61
N LEU A 144 -5.35 -2.24 4.51
CA LEU A 144 -4.58 -3.49 4.54
C LEU A 144 -3.09 -3.21 4.82
N LEU A 145 -2.54 -2.14 4.24
CA LEU A 145 -1.20 -1.66 4.53
C LEU A 145 -1.05 -1.19 5.98
N GLN A 146 -2.03 -0.46 6.51
CA GLN A 146 -2.10 -0.11 7.93
C GLN A 146 -2.11 -1.36 8.83
N SER A 147 -2.87 -2.39 8.45
CA SER A 147 -2.93 -3.67 9.17
C SER A 147 -1.64 -4.50 9.08
N ILE A 148 -0.85 -4.34 8.02
CA ILE A 148 0.49 -4.93 7.89
C ILE A 148 1.53 -4.14 8.72
N MET A 149 1.28 -2.85 8.98
CA MET A 149 2.23 -1.99 9.71
C MET A 149 2.06 -2.04 11.25
N GLY A 150 1.03 -2.71 11.77
CA GLY A 150 0.78 -2.86 13.21
C GLY A 150 -0.32 -1.92 13.72
N GLY A 151 -1.57 -2.27 13.45
CA GLY A 151 -2.72 -1.61 14.06
C GLY A 151 -3.03 -2.18 15.45
N ASP A 152 -2.34 -1.67 16.47
CA ASP A 152 -2.88 -1.59 17.84
C ASP A 152 -3.24 -0.12 18.08
N GLU A 153 -4.40 0.30 17.60
CA GLU A 153 -5.08 1.50 18.11
C GLU A 153 -6.56 1.18 18.20
N ASP A 154 -6.96 0.58 19.33
CA ASP A 154 -8.33 0.67 19.82
C ASP A 154 -8.31 0.71 21.36
N GLU A 155 -9.28 1.44 21.91
CA GLU A 155 -9.65 1.65 23.32
C GLU A 155 -8.90 2.80 24.02
N GLU A 156 -9.50 3.86 24.56
CA GLU A 156 -10.87 4.13 24.99
C GLU A 156 -10.95 5.62 25.41
N SER A 157 -11.88 6.41 24.88
CA SER A 157 -12.37 7.60 25.61
C SER A 157 -13.77 7.99 25.17
N MET A 158 -14.75 7.10 25.41
CA MET A 158 -16.15 7.52 25.57
C MET A 158 -16.39 7.80 27.05
N GLN A 159 -16.12 9.03 27.49
CA GLN A 159 -16.53 9.47 28.81
C GLN A 159 -17.96 10.03 28.74
N GLN A 160 -18.90 9.15 29.03
CA GLN A 160 -20.32 9.44 29.16
C GLN A 160 -20.56 10.12 30.52
N SER A 161 -20.60 11.46 30.56
CA SER A 161 -21.00 12.20 31.77
C SER A 161 -22.52 12.20 31.91
N ARG A 162 -23.03 11.30 32.77
CA ARG A 162 -24.37 11.44 33.37
C ARG A 162 -24.30 12.42 34.53
N SER A 163 -25.05 13.52 34.46
CA SER A 163 -25.63 14.13 35.66
C SER A 163 -26.92 14.87 35.34
N SER A 164 -27.96 14.46 36.03
CA SER A 164 -29.35 14.91 36.07
C SER A 164 -29.55 16.35 36.58
N GLY A 165 -30.57 17.04 36.06
CA GLY A 165 -31.24 18.17 36.72
C GLY A 165 -32.12 19.00 35.77
N GLY A 166 -33.45 18.85 35.83
CA GLY A 166 -34.43 19.71 35.14
C GLY A 166 -34.49 21.16 35.70
N PRO A 167 -35.45 22.05 35.31
CA PRO A 167 -36.86 21.72 35.04
C PRO A 167 -37.63 22.50 33.94
N THR A 168 -38.71 21.86 33.47
CA THR A 168 -40.06 22.35 33.06
C THR A 168 -40.32 23.23 31.81
N PRO A 169 -41.50 23.08 31.16
CA PRO A 169 -41.81 23.60 29.83
C PRO A 169 -42.84 24.76 29.82
N GLY A 170 -42.91 25.50 28.69
CA GLY A 170 -43.94 26.52 28.42
C GLY A 170 -44.05 26.82 26.91
N PRO A 171 -45.19 27.33 26.42
CA PRO A 171 -45.89 26.74 25.27
C PRO A 171 -45.79 27.51 23.95
N ALA A 172 -46.08 26.81 22.84
CA ALA A 172 -46.46 27.40 21.54
C ALA A 172 -47.87 28.04 21.62
N PRO A 173 -48.26 29.01 20.76
CA PRO A 173 -48.75 28.62 19.43
C PRO A 173 -48.70 29.69 18.28
N GLN A 174 -48.98 29.19 17.07
CA GLN A 174 -49.78 29.79 15.97
C GLN A 174 -49.19 30.78 14.94
N SER A 175 -49.02 30.26 13.70
CA SER A 175 -49.70 30.66 12.44
C SER A 175 -50.16 32.10 12.24
N SER A 176 -49.64 32.79 11.20
CA SER A 176 -50.45 33.42 10.12
C SER A 176 -49.56 34.09 9.04
N ALA A 177 -49.85 33.81 7.77
CA ALA A 177 -49.55 34.65 6.60
C ALA A 177 -50.68 35.72 6.45
N PRO A 178 -50.63 36.80 5.63
CA PRO A 178 -50.08 36.86 4.25
C PRO A 178 -49.37 38.18 3.82
N THR A 179 -48.90 38.14 2.56
CA THR A 179 -48.38 39.15 1.58
C THR A 179 -48.91 40.60 1.68
N PRO A 180 -48.25 41.65 1.12
CA PRO A 180 -47.98 41.78 -0.33
C PRO A 180 -46.66 42.46 -0.77
N THR A 181 -46.35 42.20 -2.05
CA THR A 181 -45.38 42.83 -2.96
C THR A 181 -45.41 44.36 -2.98
N PRO A 182 -44.27 45.00 -3.28
CA PRO A 182 -44.27 45.99 -4.37
C PRO A 182 -43.13 45.74 -5.39
N ALA A 183 -43.45 46.05 -6.64
CA ALA A 183 -42.56 46.02 -7.80
C ALA A 183 -41.73 47.34 -7.91
N PRO A 184 -41.04 47.58 -9.03
CA PRO A 184 -39.62 47.38 -9.25
C PRO A 184 -38.82 48.69 -9.18
N VAL A 185 -37.49 48.58 -9.04
CA VAL A 185 -36.56 49.71 -9.27
C VAL A 185 -35.62 49.34 -10.42
N GLU A 186 -35.63 50.22 -11.41
CA GLU A 186 -34.81 50.26 -12.63
C GLU A 186 -33.38 50.78 -12.32
N LEU A 187 -32.47 50.67 -13.30
CA LEU A 187 -31.08 51.21 -13.39
C LEU A 187 -30.01 50.30 -12.75
N ASP A 188 -28.96 49.83 -13.42
CA ASP A 188 -28.29 50.17 -14.69
C ASP A 188 -27.83 48.88 -15.42
#